data_AF-A0AAJ8MZQ7-F1
#
_entry.id   AF-A0AAJ8MZQ7-F1
#
_cell.length_a   1.000
_cell.length_b   1.000
_cell.length_c   1.000
_cell.angle_alpha   90.00
_cell.angle_beta   90.00
_cell.angle_gamma   90.00
#
_symmetry.space_group_name_H-M   'P 1'
#
loop_
_entity.id
_entity.type
_entity.pdbx_description
1 polymer ?
#
loop_
_entity_poly.entity_id
_entity_poly.type
_entity_poly.pdbx_seq_one_letter_code
_entity_poly.pdbx_strand_id
1 'polypeptide(L)'
;MIVLAPSLPLIALYIVNPDRQLIYDNLESSSHLGINMPPTAPRPLHNISQQIHATLLSPPTRFLLVSTLSDSGEGDEWTLCLFCKTDQGLRVWSEIVDLSEIDVAEGEIRDTIQGGMLHVDCGPRRQVDLTTVKEVSVHILVHPEPIVLSFKQAELEEHASKLLDASFQLLSRPDPTPRGGDSSELKELRAQLSQKDTEIHSLNSKLASMKATVVRATASDNKSKFPPSPQKAAPPKGASKLQPNQKRRKAVEDEFAGSSDDEDED
;
A
#
# COMPACT_ATOMS: atom_id res chain seq x y z
N MET A 1 16.46 51.15 -32.66
CA MET A 1 16.81 49.72 -32.52
C MET A 1 16.51 49.35 -31.08
N ILE A 2 15.61 48.38 -30.89
CA ILE A 2 15.12 47.81 -29.62
C ILE A 2 16.35 47.23 -28.87
N VAL A 3 16.48 47.31 -27.53
CA VAL A 3 15.92 46.35 -26.56
C VAL A 3 15.92 46.94 -25.14
N LEU A 4 14.76 46.78 -24.48
CA LEU A 4 14.48 46.94 -23.06
C LEU A 4 15.26 45.93 -22.21
N ALA A 5 15.73 46.34 -21.04
CA ALA A 5 16.08 45.44 -19.93
C ALA A 5 15.19 45.78 -18.71
N PRO A 6 14.35 44.85 -18.22
CA PRO A 6 13.51 45.06 -17.05
C PRO A 6 14.23 44.71 -15.74
N SER A 7 13.77 45.38 -14.68
CA SER A 7 14.21 45.35 -13.29
C SER A 7 14.06 43.98 -12.62
N LEU A 8 15.06 43.61 -11.83
CA LEU A 8 15.02 42.57 -10.81
C LEU A 8 13.89 42.83 -9.78
N PRO A 9 13.12 41.82 -9.33
CA PRO A 9 12.31 41.94 -8.13
C PRO A 9 13.12 41.52 -6.89
N LEU A 10 13.03 42.36 -5.84
CA LEU A 10 13.49 42.08 -4.49
C LEU A 10 12.80 40.83 -3.92
N ILE A 11 13.61 39.92 -3.38
CA ILE A 11 13.18 38.82 -2.52
C ILE A 11 12.77 39.43 -1.16
N ALA A 12 11.47 39.42 -0.86
CA ALA A 12 10.97 39.71 0.48
C ALA A 12 10.91 38.39 1.29
N LEU A 13 11.92 38.18 2.13
CA LEU A 13 11.92 37.12 3.14
C LEU A 13 10.98 37.55 4.28
N TYR A 14 9.78 36.98 4.36
CA TYR A 14 8.92 37.15 5.53
C TYR A 14 9.26 36.08 6.58
N ILE A 15 9.98 36.52 7.62
CA ILE A 15 10.10 35.79 8.89
C ILE A 15 8.80 36.04 9.65
N VAL A 16 7.96 35.01 9.78
CA VAL A 16 6.74 35.08 10.59
C VAL A 16 7.12 34.99 12.06
N ASN A 17 6.89 36.10 12.77
CA ASN A 17 6.99 36.21 14.22
C ASN A 17 5.67 35.68 14.84
N PRO A 18 5.67 34.80 15.86
CA PRO A 18 4.47 34.07 16.28
C PRO A 18 3.49 34.82 17.22
N ASP A 19 3.66 36.12 17.50
CA ASP A 19 2.88 36.81 18.53
C ASP A 19 2.27 38.16 18.09
N ARG A 20 1.40 38.17 17.07
CA ARG A 20 0.50 39.33 16.86
C ARG A 20 -0.89 38.91 16.37
N GLN A 21 -1.87 39.17 17.23
CA GLN A 21 -3.30 39.19 16.91
C GLN A 21 -3.56 40.09 15.69
N LEU A 22 -4.25 39.57 14.68
CA LEU A 22 -4.67 40.32 13.51
C LEU A 22 -5.93 41.14 13.86
N ILE A 23 -5.76 42.46 13.79
CA ILE A 23 -6.83 43.44 13.76
C ILE A 23 -7.45 43.38 12.37
N TYR A 24 -8.74 43.08 12.29
CA TYR A 24 -9.52 43.19 11.04
C TYR A 24 -9.81 44.66 10.78
N ASP A 25 -9.12 45.25 9.80
CA ASP A 25 -9.50 46.55 9.24
C ASP A 25 -10.31 46.36 7.96
N ASN A 26 -11.54 46.88 8.03
CA ASN A 26 -12.50 47.05 6.96
C ASN A 26 -11.91 47.86 5.80
N LEU A 27 -11.97 47.30 4.59
CA LEU A 27 -11.86 48.05 3.34
C LEU A 27 -13.01 47.63 2.41
N GLU A 28 -14.20 48.19 2.69
CA GLU A 28 -15.23 48.35 1.67
C GLU A 28 -14.91 49.61 0.85
N SER A 29 -14.62 49.44 -0.44
CA SER A 29 -15.07 50.37 -1.49
C SER A 29 -14.81 49.83 -2.90
N SER A 30 -15.88 49.24 -3.45
CA SER A 30 -16.45 49.51 -4.77
C SER A 30 -15.61 49.32 -6.03
N SER A 31 -15.91 48.25 -6.78
CA SER A 31 -16.23 48.36 -8.22
C SER A 31 -16.84 47.07 -8.79
N HIS A 32 -18.10 47.20 -9.24
CA HIS A 32 -18.75 46.54 -10.39
C HIS A 32 -18.85 45.01 -10.49
N LEU A 33 -20.10 44.53 -10.32
CA LEU A 33 -20.69 43.34 -10.98
C LEU A 33 -19.88 42.04 -10.91
N GLY A 34 -19.44 41.65 -9.71
CA GLY A 34 -19.13 40.26 -9.41
C GLY A 34 -20.36 39.59 -8.85
N ILE A 35 -20.94 38.64 -9.59
CA ILE A 35 -21.84 37.65 -9.00
C ILE A 35 -21.02 37.00 -7.89
N ASN A 36 -21.36 37.27 -6.63
CA ASN A 36 -20.81 36.54 -5.48
C ASN A 36 -21.34 35.11 -5.60
N MET A 37 -20.69 34.32 -6.45
CA MET A 37 -20.86 32.88 -6.48
C MET A 37 -20.35 32.40 -5.12
N PRO A 38 -21.16 31.67 -4.35
CA PRO A 38 -20.65 31.07 -3.12
C PRO A 38 -19.41 30.23 -3.48
N PRO A 39 -18.39 30.15 -2.61
CA PRO A 39 -17.31 29.20 -2.82
C PRO A 39 -17.97 27.84 -3.04
N THR A 40 -17.77 27.29 -4.24
CA THR A 40 -18.28 25.97 -4.60
C THR A 40 -17.82 25.00 -3.52
N ALA A 41 -18.76 24.22 -2.98
CA ALA A 41 -18.42 23.24 -1.96
C ALA A 41 -17.27 22.37 -2.49
N PRO A 42 -16.22 22.10 -1.69
CA PRO A 42 -15.08 21.34 -2.16
C PRO A 42 -15.57 19.97 -2.66
N ARG A 43 -15.23 19.64 -3.92
CA ARG A 43 -15.64 18.36 -4.50
C ARG A 43 -15.03 17.21 -3.69
N PRO A 44 -15.77 16.13 -3.41
CA PRO A 44 -15.32 15.03 -2.55
C PRO A 44 -13.97 14.42 -2.92
N LEU A 45 -13.63 14.38 -4.22
CA LEU A 45 -12.40 13.76 -4.72
C LEU A 45 -11.20 14.71 -4.77
N HIS A 46 -11.39 15.99 -4.47
CA HIS A 46 -10.32 16.97 -4.49
C HIS A 46 -9.41 16.84 -3.26
N ASN A 47 -8.10 16.92 -3.47
CA ASN A 47 -7.06 16.84 -2.43
C ASN A 47 -7.18 15.63 -1.49
N ILE A 48 -7.36 14.43 -2.05
CA ILE A 48 -7.21 13.20 -1.27
C ILE A 48 -5.75 12.76 -1.33
N SER A 49 -5.19 12.42 -0.16
CA SER A 49 -3.89 11.78 -0.03
C SER A 49 -4.02 10.48 0.76
N GLN A 50 -3.59 9.36 0.18
CA GLN A 50 -3.71 8.03 0.79
C GLN A 50 -2.44 7.19 0.58
N GLN A 51 -1.93 6.60 1.65
CA GLN A 51 -0.82 5.64 1.57
C GLN A 51 -1.35 4.24 1.23
N ILE A 52 -0.68 3.57 0.29
CA ILE A 52 -0.98 2.19 -0.10
C ILE A 52 0.23 1.32 0.19
N HIS A 53 0.02 0.24 0.95
CA HIS A 53 1.08 -0.69 1.34
C HIS A 53 0.99 -1.96 0.49
N ALA A 54 1.81 -2.04 -0.55
CA ALA A 54 1.89 -3.21 -1.43
C ALA A 54 2.80 -4.28 -0.82
N THR A 55 2.28 -5.05 0.14
CA THR A 55 3.03 -6.08 0.87
C THR A 55 3.31 -7.34 0.07
N LEU A 56 2.62 -7.55 -1.06
CA LEU A 56 2.79 -8.70 -1.95
C LEU A 56 3.95 -8.53 -2.93
N LEU A 57 4.42 -7.29 -3.13
CA LEU A 57 5.61 -7.01 -3.90
C LEU A 57 6.87 -7.43 -3.13
N SER A 58 7.91 -7.82 -3.87
CA SER A 58 9.21 -8.14 -3.33
C SER A 58 10.27 -7.22 -3.96
N PRO A 59 10.79 -6.22 -3.24
CA PRO A 59 10.51 -5.92 -1.83
C PRO A 59 9.13 -5.27 -1.61
N PRO A 60 8.55 -5.38 -0.39
CA PRO A 60 7.33 -4.65 -0.02
C PRO A 60 7.50 -3.16 -0.24
N THR A 61 6.53 -2.54 -0.89
CA THR A 61 6.63 -1.15 -1.33
C THR A 61 5.46 -0.31 -0.80
N ARG A 62 5.72 0.97 -0.56
CA ARG A 62 4.71 1.95 -0.20
C ARG A 62 4.52 2.95 -1.33
N PHE A 63 3.27 3.19 -1.68
CA PHE A 63 2.86 4.22 -2.62
C PHE A 63 2.09 5.31 -1.88
N LEU A 64 2.15 6.52 -2.41
CA LEU A 64 1.27 7.63 -2.02
C LEU A 64 0.38 7.96 -3.21
N LEU A 65 -0.91 7.69 -3.09
CA LEU A 65 -1.92 8.15 -4.03
C LEU A 65 -2.32 9.58 -3.66
N VAL A 66 -2.28 10.48 -4.64
CA VAL A 66 -2.74 11.86 -4.54
C VAL A 66 -3.80 12.09 -5.61
N SER A 67 -4.87 12.77 -5.24
CA SER A 67 -6.04 13.00 -6.06
C SER A 67 -6.36 14.48 -6.10
N THR A 68 -6.54 15.04 -7.29
CA THR A 68 -6.87 16.45 -7.50
C THR A 68 -7.94 16.59 -8.58
N LEU A 69 -8.89 17.48 -8.36
CA LEU A 69 -9.86 17.93 -9.36
C LEU A 69 -9.53 19.36 -9.79
N SER A 70 -9.84 19.74 -11.03
CA SER A 70 -9.69 21.12 -11.49
C SER A 70 -10.52 22.09 -10.63
N ASP A 71 -9.88 23.14 -10.12
CA ASP A 71 -10.51 24.19 -9.30
C ASP A 71 -11.48 25.07 -10.09
N SER A 72 -11.51 24.96 -11.43
CA SER A 72 -12.40 25.75 -12.28
C SER A 72 -13.88 25.41 -12.09
N GLY A 73 -14.23 24.29 -11.44
CA GLY A 73 -15.61 23.86 -11.23
C GLY A 73 -16.38 23.50 -12.50
N GLU A 74 -15.76 23.64 -13.67
CA GLU A 74 -16.35 23.40 -15.00
C GLU A 74 -15.83 22.10 -15.66
N GLY A 75 -15.08 21.27 -14.92
CA GLY A 75 -14.51 20.02 -15.45
C GLY A 75 -14.76 18.82 -14.57
N ASP A 76 -15.06 17.69 -15.20
CA ASP A 76 -15.11 16.35 -14.60
C ASP A 76 -13.79 15.60 -14.75
N GLU A 77 -12.71 16.30 -15.14
CA GLU A 77 -11.36 15.76 -15.20
C GLU A 77 -10.77 15.56 -13.80
N TRP A 78 -10.73 14.32 -13.39
CA TRP A 78 -10.13 13.86 -12.14
C TRP A 78 -8.70 13.39 -12.39
N THR A 79 -7.72 14.10 -11.84
CA THR A 79 -6.32 13.69 -11.97
C THR A 79 -5.86 12.93 -10.73
N LEU A 80 -5.24 11.78 -10.98
CA LEU A 80 -4.65 10.92 -9.97
C LEU A 80 -3.15 10.76 -10.21
N CYS A 81 -2.38 10.81 -9.13
CA CYS A 81 -0.94 10.63 -9.16
C CYS A 81 -0.52 9.59 -8.10
N LEU A 82 0.24 8.60 -8.53
CA LEU A 82 0.79 7.56 -7.68
C LEU A 82 2.30 7.77 -7.53
N PHE A 83 2.73 8.20 -6.34
CA PHE A 83 4.14 8.44 -6.04
C PHE A 83 4.76 7.24 -5.35
N CYS A 84 6.00 6.91 -5.71
CA CYS A 84 6.77 5.85 -5.07
C CYS A 84 8.24 6.25 -4.93
N LYS A 85 8.82 5.99 -3.75
CA LYS A 85 10.26 6.08 -3.56
C LYS A 85 10.92 4.77 -4.00
N THR A 86 11.89 4.86 -4.90
CA THR A 86 12.79 3.77 -5.29
C THR A 86 14.21 4.04 -4.78
N ASP A 87 15.13 3.14 -5.08
CA ASP A 87 16.57 3.30 -4.87
C ASP A 87 17.18 4.41 -5.74
N GLN A 88 16.64 4.61 -6.95
CA GLN A 88 17.09 5.63 -7.90
C GLN A 88 16.46 7.02 -7.70
N GLY A 89 15.48 7.16 -6.79
CA GLY A 89 14.83 8.43 -6.50
C GLY A 89 13.32 8.31 -6.34
N LEU A 90 12.60 9.39 -6.63
CA LEU A 90 11.15 9.41 -6.60
C LEU A 90 10.58 9.18 -8.00
N ARG A 91 9.55 8.35 -8.10
CA ARG A 91 8.80 8.11 -9.34
C ARG A 91 7.35 8.47 -9.18
N VAL A 92 6.74 8.85 -10.30
CA VAL A 92 5.32 9.17 -10.40
C VAL A 92 4.71 8.44 -11.60
N TRP A 93 3.53 7.90 -11.39
CA TRP A 93 2.61 7.53 -12.45
C TRP A 93 1.36 8.41 -12.32
N SER A 94 0.77 8.80 -13.44
CA SER A 94 -0.37 9.72 -13.47
C SER A 94 -1.45 9.18 -14.40
N GLU A 95 -2.70 9.49 -14.08
CA GLU A 95 -3.86 9.24 -14.94
C GLU A 95 -4.88 10.36 -14.78
N ILE A 96 -5.53 10.73 -15.88
CA ILE A 96 -6.64 11.69 -15.90
C ILE A 96 -7.88 10.92 -16.31
N VAL A 97 -8.91 10.97 -15.47
CA VAL A 97 -10.15 10.22 -15.63
C VAL A 97 -11.30 11.21 -15.77
N ASP A 98 -12.16 10.98 -16.75
CA ASP A 98 -13.42 11.72 -16.84
C ASP A 98 -14.44 11.09 -15.88
N LEU A 99 -14.86 11.83 -14.84
CA LEU A 99 -15.82 11.35 -13.86
C LEU A 99 -17.19 11.03 -14.46
N SER A 100 -17.53 11.60 -15.63
CA SER A 100 -18.78 11.28 -16.32
C SER A 100 -18.82 9.83 -16.84
N GLU A 101 -17.68 9.17 -16.97
CA GLU A 101 -17.56 7.77 -17.36
C GLU A 101 -17.70 6.79 -16.17
N ILE A 102 -17.75 7.29 -14.93
CA ILE A 102 -17.83 6.48 -13.72
C ILE A 102 -19.26 6.51 -13.15
N ASP A 103 -19.91 5.34 -13.12
CA ASP A 103 -21.27 5.16 -12.58
C ASP A 103 -21.31 5.01 -11.04
N VAL A 104 -20.33 5.57 -10.34
CA VAL A 104 -20.21 5.49 -8.87
C VAL A 104 -20.14 6.90 -8.32
N ALA A 105 -20.90 7.17 -7.26
CA ALA A 105 -20.93 8.49 -6.64
C ALA A 105 -19.55 8.88 -6.07
N GLU A 106 -19.13 10.13 -6.30
CA GLU A 106 -17.84 10.65 -5.82
C GLU A 106 -17.61 10.45 -4.30
N GLY A 107 -18.67 10.55 -3.50
CA GLY A 107 -18.59 10.33 -2.05
C GLY A 107 -18.21 8.88 -1.69
N GLU A 108 -18.74 7.90 -2.42
CA GLU A 108 -18.42 6.48 -2.21
C GLU A 108 -16.98 6.16 -2.63
N ILE A 109 -16.54 6.74 -3.75
CA ILE A 109 -15.16 6.64 -4.21
C ILE A 109 -14.21 7.23 -3.17
N ARG A 110 -14.50 8.44 -2.66
CA ARG A 110 -13.72 9.10 -1.61
C ARG A 110 -13.61 8.21 -0.37
N ASP A 111 -14.74 7.73 0.13
CA ASP A 111 -14.80 6.94 1.37
C ASP A 111 -14.03 5.62 1.21
N THR A 112 -14.05 5.02 0.01
CA THR A 112 -13.29 3.82 -0.34
C THR A 112 -11.78 4.09 -0.37
N ILE A 113 -11.36 5.19 -1.00
CA ILE A 113 -9.94 5.62 -1.03
C ILE A 113 -9.45 5.88 0.39
N GLN A 114 -10.16 6.70 1.17
CA GLN A 114 -9.79 7.07 2.54
C GLN A 114 -9.85 5.87 3.50
N GLY A 115 -10.73 4.90 3.24
CA GLY A 115 -10.79 3.62 3.94
C GLY A 115 -9.61 2.69 3.64
N GLY A 116 -8.74 3.05 2.68
CA GLY A 116 -7.59 2.24 2.28
C GLY A 116 -7.96 1.00 1.47
N MET A 117 -9.14 0.97 0.86
CA MET A 117 -9.64 -0.14 0.04
C MET A 117 -9.08 -0.05 -1.38
N LEU A 118 -7.75 -0.10 -1.46
CA LEU A 118 -6.96 0.12 -2.66
C LEU A 118 -5.97 -1.02 -2.87
N HIS A 119 -5.78 -1.42 -4.12
CA HIS A 119 -4.76 -2.38 -4.51
C HIS A 119 -3.95 -1.84 -5.69
N VAL A 120 -2.63 -1.99 -5.62
CA VAL A 120 -1.71 -1.61 -6.70
C VAL A 120 -1.18 -2.89 -7.35
N ASP A 121 -1.43 -3.03 -8.64
CA ASP A 121 -0.91 -4.10 -9.48
C ASP A 121 0.22 -3.55 -10.38
N CYS A 122 1.44 -4.04 -10.16
CA CYS A 122 2.62 -3.70 -10.96
C CYS A 122 2.98 -4.80 -11.98
N GLY A 123 2.01 -5.63 -12.35
CA GLY A 123 2.15 -6.72 -13.31
C GLY A 123 2.22 -8.12 -12.68
N PRO A 124 2.38 -9.16 -13.50
CA PRO A 124 2.18 -10.55 -13.07
C PRO A 124 3.28 -11.10 -12.15
N ARG A 125 4.39 -10.38 -11.99
CA ARG A 125 5.54 -10.82 -11.20
C ARG A 125 5.44 -10.25 -9.79
N ARG A 126 5.79 -11.05 -8.78
CA ARG A 126 5.93 -10.56 -7.39
C ARG A 126 7.20 -9.74 -7.20
N GLN A 127 8.28 -10.14 -7.86
CA GLN A 127 9.51 -9.39 -7.89
C GLN A 127 9.44 -8.40 -9.05
N VAL A 128 9.27 -7.12 -8.70
CA VAL A 128 9.09 -6.03 -9.66
C VAL A 128 10.16 -4.99 -9.41
N ASP A 129 10.87 -4.62 -10.47
CA ASP A 129 11.77 -3.49 -10.47
C ASP A 129 11.00 -2.24 -10.91
N LEU A 130 10.56 -1.46 -9.94
CA LEU A 130 9.80 -0.22 -10.13
C LEU A 130 10.58 0.85 -10.92
N THR A 131 11.90 0.70 -11.06
CA THR A 131 12.73 1.58 -11.90
C THR A 131 12.54 1.32 -13.41
N THR A 132 11.84 0.26 -13.80
CA THR A 132 11.59 -0.08 -15.20
C THR A 132 10.11 -0.12 -15.58
N VAL A 133 9.22 -0.07 -14.58
CA VAL A 133 7.77 -0.14 -14.78
C VAL A 133 7.24 1.15 -15.39
N LYS A 134 6.67 1.03 -16.59
CA LYS A 134 6.06 2.15 -17.34
C LYS A 134 4.59 2.36 -17.02
N GLU A 135 3.90 1.32 -16.58
CA GLU A 135 2.46 1.33 -16.36
C GLU A 135 2.12 0.52 -15.12
N VAL A 136 1.20 1.04 -14.30
CA VAL A 136 0.75 0.45 -13.04
C VAL A 136 -0.76 0.53 -12.99
N SER A 137 -1.43 -0.54 -12.60
CA SER A 137 -2.88 -0.52 -12.43
C SER A 137 -3.24 -0.30 -10.96
N VAL A 138 -4.16 0.61 -10.68
CA VAL A 138 -4.70 0.86 -9.35
C VAL A 138 -6.16 0.45 -9.33
N HIS A 139 -6.50 -0.42 -8.40
CA HIS A 139 -7.86 -0.95 -8.23
C HIS A 139 -8.46 -0.29 -7.00
N ILE A 140 -9.55 0.45 -7.20
CA ILE A 140 -10.36 1.04 -6.14
C ILE A 140 -11.53 0.08 -5.89
N LEU A 141 -11.55 -0.53 -4.71
CA LEU A 141 -12.44 -1.66 -4.41
C LEU A 141 -13.85 -1.20 -3.96
N VAL A 142 -14.48 -0.35 -4.78
CA VAL A 142 -15.89 0.06 -4.62
C VAL A 142 -16.84 -1.10 -4.95
N HIS A 143 -18.10 -1.00 -4.49
CA HIS A 143 -19.16 -1.95 -4.83
C HIS A 143 -20.00 -1.38 -6.00
N PRO A 144 -20.58 -2.21 -6.90
CA PRO A 144 -20.49 -3.67 -6.99
C PRO A 144 -19.20 -4.21 -7.59
N GLU A 145 -18.56 -3.42 -8.47
CA GLU A 145 -17.35 -3.81 -9.18
C GLU A 145 -16.23 -2.79 -8.96
N PRO A 146 -14.98 -3.24 -8.84
CA PRO A 146 -13.86 -2.34 -8.60
C PRO A 146 -13.60 -1.44 -9.81
N ILE A 147 -13.30 -0.17 -9.55
CA ILE A 147 -12.80 0.74 -10.59
C ILE A 147 -11.32 0.41 -10.81
N VAL A 148 -10.96 0.06 -12.05
CA VAL A 148 -9.58 -0.27 -12.44
C VAL A 148 -9.03 0.86 -13.30
N LEU A 149 -7.99 1.52 -12.81
CA LEU A 149 -7.37 2.67 -13.46
C LEU A 149 -5.94 2.30 -13.87
N SER A 150 -5.56 2.65 -15.10
CA SER A 150 -4.20 2.39 -15.61
C SER A 150 -3.38 3.67 -15.59
N PHE A 151 -2.33 3.70 -14.76
CA PHE A 151 -1.49 4.87 -14.59
C PHE A 151 -0.24 4.73 -15.44
N LYS A 152 0.09 5.77 -16.19
CA LYS A 152 1.30 5.83 -17.03
C LYS A 152 2.41 6.59 -16.32
N GLN A 153 3.65 6.17 -16.54
CA GLN A 153 4.81 6.87 -16.01
C GLN A 153 4.80 8.31 -16.51
N ALA A 154 4.91 9.26 -15.59
CA ALA A 154 4.90 10.68 -15.86
C ALA A 154 6.19 11.35 -15.37
N GLU A 155 6.41 12.58 -15.82
CA GLU A 155 7.55 13.38 -15.36
C GLU A 155 7.26 13.94 -13.96
N LEU A 156 8.24 13.83 -13.07
CA LEU A 156 8.10 14.26 -11.68
C LEU A 156 7.89 15.78 -11.56
N GLU A 157 8.56 16.55 -12.43
CA GLU A 157 8.54 18.01 -12.41
C GLU A 157 7.13 18.57 -12.60
N GLU A 158 6.31 17.93 -13.45
CA GLU A 158 4.93 18.31 -13.73
C GLU A 158 3.98 18.05 -12.56
N HIS A 159 4.36 17.13 -11.66
CA HIS A 159 3.50 16.64 -10.57
C HIS A 159 4.04 16.99 -9.18
N ALA A 160 5.19 17.65 -9.10
CA ALA A 160 5.86 17.97 -7.83
C ALA A 160 5.02 18.91 -6.95
N SER A 161 4.27 19.85 -7.54
CA SER A 161 3.35 20.72 -6.81
C SER A 161 2.30 19.92 -6.04
N LYS A 162 1.63 18.97 -6.71
CA LYS A 162 0.62 18.09 -6.10
C LYS A 162 1.18 17.28 -4.93
N LEU A 163 2.43 16.82 -5.06
CA LEU A 163 3.12 16.13 -3.97
C LEU A 163 3.38 17.04 -2.78
N LEU A 164 3.82 18.28 -3.03
CA LEU A 164 4.06 19.28 -1.98
C LEU A 164 2.76 19.64 -1.27
N ASP A 165 1.67 19.86 -2.00
CA ASP A 165 0.35 20.15 -1.45
C ASP A 165 -0.13 19.00 -0.56
N ALA A 166 -0.01 17.75 -1.04
CA ALA A 166 -0.31 16.57 -0.23
C ALA A 166 0.58 16.50 1.02
N SER A 167 1.86 16.86 0.92
CA SER A 167 2.76 16.86 2.08
C SER A 167 2.37 17.91 3.12
N PHE A 168 1.96 19.11 2.69
CA PHE A 168 1.47 20.14 3.59
C PHE A 168 0.16 19.73 4.23
N GLN A 169 -0.74 19.09 3.49
CA GLN A 169 -1.99 18.56 4.02
C GLN A 169 -1.74 17.49 5.10
N LEU A 170 -0.83 16.53 4.85
CA LEU A 170 -0.50 15.46 5.79
C LEU A 170 0.22 15.97 7.05
N LEU A 171 0.98 17.06 6.94
CA LEU A 171 1.66 17.71 8.06
C LEU A 171 0.76 18.70 8.81
N SER A 172 -0.30 19.18 8.16
CA SER A 172 -1.28 20.05 8.78
C SER A 172 -1.93 19.30 9.92
N ARG A 173 -1.94 19.91 11.10
CA ARG A 173 -2.64 19.33 12.24
C ARG A 173 -4.12 19.23 11.85
N PRO A 174 -4.78 18.08 12.07
CA PRO A 174 -6.21 18.04 11.93
C PRO A 174 -6.78 19.15 12.81
N ASP A 175 -7.61 20.01 12.22
CA ASP A 175 -8.28 21.05 12.97
C ASP A 175 -8.94 20.37 14.17
N PRO A 176 -8.76 20.90 15.40
CA PRO A 176 -9.51 20.39 16.53
C PRO A 176 -10.98 20.67 16.21
N THR A 177 -11.67 19.67 15.65
CA THR A 177 -13.09 19.78 15.36
C THR A 177 -13.76 20.33 16.63
N PRO A 178 -14.58 21.40 16.54
CA PRO A 178 -15.39 21.84 17.65
C PRO A 178 -16.57 20.87 17.76
N ARG A 179 -16.27 19.61 18.06
CA ARG A 179 -17.23 18.58 18.41
C ARG A 179 -16.65 17.91 19.62
N GLY A 180 -17.36 18.03 20.74
CA GLY A 180 -17.11 17.20 21.91
C GLY A 180 -17.31 15.75 21.50
N GLY A 181 -16.25 15.15 20.95
CA GLY A 181 -16.17 13.77 20.48
C GLY A 181 -16.26 12.83 21.67
N ASP A 182 -17.51 12.63 22.06
CA ASP A 182 -18.10 11.48 22.71
C ASP A 182 -17.12 10.37 23.10
N SER A 183 -16.75 10.40 24.38
CA SER A 183 -16.30 9.21 25.12
C SER A 183 -17.22 7.99 24.89
N SER A 184 -18.47 8.21 24.48
CA SER A 184 -19.43 7.18 24.09
C SER A 184 -19.03 6.42 22.82
N GLU A 185 -18.65 7.11 21.74
CA GLU A 185 -18.22 6.46 20.49
C GLU A 185 -16.94 5.64 20.70
N LEU A 186 -15.99 6.15 21.49
CA LEU A 186 -14.79 5.40 21.86
C LEU A 186 -15.09 4.15 22.71
N LYS A 187 -16.11 4.21 23.57
CA LYS A 187 -16.55 3.04 24.36
C LYS A 187 -17.26 2.03 23.48
N GLU A 188 -18.08 2.49 22.54
CA GLU A 188 -18.79 1.65 21.59
C GLU A 188 -17.84 0.95 20.63
N LEU A 189 -16.88 1.66 20.05
CA LEU A 189 -15.82 1.08 19.22
C LEU A 189 -14.98 0.05 19.99
N ARG A 190 -14.67 0.30 21.27
CA ARG A 190 -13.99 -0.69 22.13
C ARG A 190 -14.84 -1.92 22.39
N ALA A 191 -16.15 -1.76 22.59
CA ALA A 191 -17.06 -2.88 22.76
C ALA A 191 -17.18 -3.72 21.48
N GLN A 192 -17.28 -3.07 20.31
CA GLN A 192 -17.30 -3.75 19.02
C GLN A 192 -15.99 -4.49 18.72
N LEU A 193 -14.83 -3.90 19.06
CA LEU A 193 -13.53 -4.56 18.96
C LEU A 193 -13.47 -5.82 19.84
N SER A 194 -13.88 -5.71 21.10
CA SER A 194 -13.94 -6.87 22.01
C SER A 194 -14.84 -7.98 21.46
N GLN A 195 -15.99 -7.63 20.86
CA GLN A 195 -16.89 -8.59 20.26
C GLN A 195 -16.24 -9.29 19.05
N LYS A 196 -15.59 -8.52 18.15
CA LYS A 196 -14.89 -9.09 17.00
C LYS A 196 -13.70 -9.96 17.39
N ASP A 197 -12.97 -9.61 18.44
CA ASP A 197 -11.89 -10.46 18.97
C ASP A 197 -12.42 -11.80 19.47
N THR A 198 -13.56 -11.82 20.16
CA THR A 198 -14.18 -13.10 20.58
C THR A 198 -14.63 -13.95 19.39
N GLU A 199 -15.12 -13.30 18.33
CA GLU A 199 -15.51 -13.98 17.09
C GLU A 199 -14.28 -14.57 16.37
N ILE A 200 -13.19 -13.81 16.27
CA ILE A 200 -11.91 -14.28 15.71
C ILE A 200 -11.40 -15.50 16.47
N HIS A 201 -11.43 -15.48 17.81
CA HIS A 201 -11.02 -16.63 18.62
C HIS A 201 -11.93 -17.85 18.39
N SER A 202 -13.23 -17.65 18.28
CA SER A 202 -14.20 -18.70 17.98
C SER A 202 -13.95 -19.31 16.60
N LEU A 203 -13.76 -18.49 15.57
CA LEU A 203 -13.47 -18.93 14.21
C LEU A 203 -12.12 -19.64 14.11
N ASN A 204 -11.09 -19.11 14.76
CA ASN A 204 -9.77 -19.77 14.83
C ASN A 204 -9.84 -21.11 15.55
N SER A 205 -10.62 -21.23 16.61
CA SER A 205 -10.87 -22.50 17.29
C SER A 205 -11.59 -23.51 16.39
N LYS A 206 -12.64 -23.07 15.66
CA LYS A 206 -13.33 -23.89 14.66
C LYS A 206 -12.39 -24.32 13.54
N LEU A 207 -11.53 -23.43 13.04
CA LEU A 207 -10.52 -23.75 12.03
C LEU A 207 -9.49 -24.75 12.56
N ALA A 208 -9.01 -24.58 13.80
CA ALA A 208 -8.12 -25.54 14.43
C ALA A 208 -8.77 -26.92 14.58
N SER A 209 -10.05 -26.96 14.99
CA SER A 209 -10.83 -28.19 15.08
C SER A 209 -11.05 -28.83 13.71
N MET A 210 -11.41 -28.06 12.68
CA MET A 210 -11.56 -28.56 11.32
C MET A 210 -10.24 -29.09 10.77
N LYS A 211 -9.13 -28.37 10.97
CA LYS A 211 -7.78 -28.84 10.61
C LYS A 211 -7.46 -30.15 11.32
N ALA A 212 -7.75 -30.28 12.61
CA ALA A 212 -7.54 -31.52 13.35
C ALA A 212 -8.42 -32.67 12.83
N THR A 213 -9.68 -32.41 12.47
CA THR A 213 -10.57 -33.39 11.85
C THR A 213 -10.09 -33.80 10.46
N VAL A 214 -9.61 -32.87 9.63
CA VAL A 214 -9.02 -33.18 8.31
C VAL A 214 -7.74 -33.98 8.45
N VAL A 215 -6.87 -33.65 9.41
CA VAL A 215 -5.67 -34.45 9.69
C VAL A 215 -6.04 -35.85 10.17
N ARG A 216 -7.06 -35.98 11.04
CA ARG A 216 -7.55 -37.30 11.46
C ARG A 216 -8.20 -38.07 10.30
N ALA A 217 -8.98 -37.41 9.45
CA ALA A 217 -9.63 -38.02 8.28
C ALA A 217 -8.60 -38.49 7.24
N THR A 218 -7.60 -37.67 6.94
CA THR A 218 -6.50 -38.02 6.02
C THR A 218 -5.52 -39.02 6.63
N ALA A 219 -5.39 -39.06 7.97
CA ALA A 219 -4.66 -40.13 8.67
C ALA A 219 -5.48 -41.43 8.79
N SER A 220 -6.82 -41.36 8.83
CA SER A 220 -7.69 -42.54 8.89
C SER A 220 -7.91 -43.19 7.53
N ASP A 221 -7.90 -42.42 6.44
CA ASP A 221 -7.97 -42.97 5.07
C ASP A 221 -6.72 -43.76 4.66
N ASN A 222 -5.62 -43.64 5.41
CA ASN A 222 -4.41 -44.44 5.22
C ASN A 222 -4.24 -45.59 6.24
N LYS A 223 -5.28 -45.92 7.02
CA LYS A 223 -5.18 -46.96 8.06
C LYS A 223 -6.34 -47.97 8.07
N SER A 224 -6.71 -48.52 6.91
CA SER A 224 -7.25 -49.89 6.86
C SER A 224 -7.11 -50.54 5.48
N LYS A 225 -5.94 -51.15 5.22
CA LYS A 225 -5.71 -52.31 4.30
C LYS A 225 -4.21 -52.53 4.13
N PHE A 226 -3.51 -52.82 5.22
CA PHE A 226 -2.24 -53.52 5.13
C PHE A 226 -2.29 -54.69 6.11
N PRO A 227 -2.06 -55.94 5.65
CA PRO A 227 -1.85 -57.05 6.59
C PRO A 227 -0.61 -56.73 7.43
N PRO A 228 -0.48 -57.28 8.66
CA PRO A 228 0.69 -57.04 9.48
C PRO A 228 1.92 -57.46 8.69
N SER A 229 2.82 -56.51 8.44
CA SER A 229 4.09 -56.78 7.78
C SER A 229 4.85 -57.83 8.60
N PRO A 230 5.45 -58.86 7.98
CA PRO A 230 6.25 -59.81 8.70
C PRO A 230 7.40 -59.04 9.37
N GLN A 231 7.59 -59.25 10.66
CA GLN A 231 8.71 -58.70 11.41
C GLN A 231 10.00 -59.07 10.65
N LYS A 232 10.66 -58.06 10.08
CA LYS A 232 11.96 -58.25 9.41
C LYS A 232 12.90 -58.86 10.44
N ALA A 233 13.30 -60.11 10.19
CA ALA A 233 14.37 -60.75 10.91
C ALA A 233 15.60 -59.82 10.92
N ALA A 234 16.22 -59.67 12.08
CA ALA A 234 17.44 -58.90 12.22
C ALA A 234 18.47 -59.42 11.19
N PRO A 235 19.14 -58.53 10.43
CA PRO A 235 20.10 -58.97 9.43
C PRO A 235 21.24 -59.76 10.11
N PRO A 236 21.75 -60.83 9.48
CA PRO A 236 22.85 -61.63 10.02
C PRO A 236 24.05 -60.74 10.35
N LYS A 237 24.76 -61.05 11.46
CA LYS A 237 25.98 -60.35 11.86
C LYS A 237 26.98 -60.37 10.69
N GLY A 238 27.29 -59.19 10.15
CA GLY A 238 28.20 -59.01 9.01
C GLY A 238 27.55 -58.47 7.73
N ALA A 239 26.22 -58.44 7.63
CA ALA A 239 25.54 -57.84 6.47
C ALA A 239 25.46 -56.31 6.59
N SER A 240 25.93 -55.60 5.57
CA SER A 240 25.90 -54.14 5.54
C SER A 240 24.46 -53.61 5.61
N LYS A 241 24.18 -52.78 6.61
CA LYS A 241 22.87 -52.19 6.92
C LYS A 241 22.41 -51.13 5.92
N LEU A 242 23.31 -50.68 5.03
CA LEU A 242 23.05 -49.59 4.10
C LEU A 242 22.52 -50.12 2.78
N GLN A 243 21.42 -49.55 2.30
CA GLN A 243 20.93 -49.83 0.95
C GLN A 243 21.98 -49.39 -0.09
N PRO A 244 22.01 -49.98 -1.31
CA PRO A 244 23.03 -49.70 -2.32
C PRO A 244 23.24 -48.21 -2.61
N ASN A 245 22.17 -47.40 -2.62
CA ASN A 245 22.26 -45.95 -2.82
C ASN A 245 22.85 -45.21 -1.62
N GLN A 246 22.65 -45.71 -0.40
CA GLN A 246 23.27 -45.16 0.81
C GLN A 246 24.75 -45.53 0.91
N LYS A 247 25.12 -46.73 0.45
CA LYS A 247 26.54 -47.12 0.30
C LYS A 247 27.26 -46.22 -0.69
N ARG A 248 26.65 -45.92 -1.85
CA ARG A 248 27.23 -45.01 -2.84
C ARG A 248 27.46 -43.61 -2.27
N ARG A 249 26.50 -43.05 -1.53
CA ARG A 249 26.67 -41.74 -0.88
C ARG A 249 27.77 -41.76 0.17
N LYS A 250 27.80 -42.79 1.03
CA LYS A 250 28.81 -42.91 2.08
C LYS A 250 30.23 -43.13 1.52
N ALA A 251 30.37 -43.90 0.45
CA ALA A 251 31.66 -44.07 -0.22
C ALA A 251 32.18 -42.75 -0.81
N VAL A 252 31.31 -41.95 -1.42
CA VAL A 252 31.67 -40.63 -1.93
C VAL A 252 32.06 -39.66 -0.81
N GLU A 253 31.38 -39.71 0.34
CA GLU A 253 31.74 -38.89 1.51
C GLU A 253 33.10 -39.30 2.12
N ASP A 254 33.36 -40.60 2.26
CA ASP A 254 34.64 -41.11 2.80
C ASP A 254 35.82 -40.86 1.83
N GLU A 255 35.59 -40.88 0.51
CA GLU A 255 36.60 -40.53 -0.50
C GLU A 255 36.93 -39.03 -0.51
N PHE A 256 35.96 -38.16 -0.19
CA PHE A 256 36.16 -36.71 -0.16
C PHE A 256 36.79 -36.22 1.15
N ALA A 257 36.63 -36.98 2.24
CA ALA A 257 37.22 -36.66 3.54
C ALA A 257 38.66 -37.19 3.72
N GLY A 258 39.14 -38.06 2.84
CA GLY A 258 40.46 -38.72 2.95
C GLY A 258 41.65 -38.02 2.29
N SER A 259 41.48 -36.78 1.80
CA SER A 259 42.53 -36.02 1.06
C SER A 259 42.98 -34.76 1.81
N SER A 260 43.26 -34.89 3.11
CA SER A 260 43.87 -33.83 3.92
C SER A 260 44.69 -34.46 5.03
N ASP A 261 45.76 -35.13 4.65
CA ASP A 261 46.89 -35.37 5.53
C ASP A 261 48.13 -35.09 4.69
N ASP A 262 48.86 -34.03 5.02
CA ASP A 262 50.29 -34.13 5.29
C ASP A 262 50.86 -32.77 5.74
N GLU A 263 51.50 -32.86 6.91
CA GLU A 263 52.76 -32.20 7.31
C GLU A 263 52.76 -30.68 7.52
N ASP A 264 52.90 -30.26 8.79
CA ASP A 264 54.03 -29.44 9.21
C ASP A 264 54.12 -29.26 10.75
N GLU A 265 55.38 -29.28 11.22
CA GLU A 265 55.97 -28.69 12.43
C GLU A 265 56.36 -29.56 13.64
N ASP A 266 57.64 -29.33 13.99
CA ASP A 266 58.54 -29.89 15.01
C ASP A 266 58.06 -29.79 16.47
#